data_AF-A0A7S6RZW0-F1
#
_entry.id   AF-A0A7S6RZW0-F1
#
_cell.length_a   1.000
_cell.length_b   1.000
_cell.length_c   1.000
_cell.angle_alpha   90.00
_cell.angle_beta   90.00
_cell.angle_gamma   90.00
#
_symmetry.space_group_name_H-M   'P 1'
#
loop_
_entity.id
_entity.type
_entity.pdbx_description
1 polymer ?
#
loop_
_entity_poly.entity_id
_entity_poly.type
_entity_poly.pdbx_seq_one_letter_code
_entity_poly.pdbx_strand_id
1 'polypeptide(L)'
;METAGGMLSRLIERTIGWVILAALIGLGVLIWQMSPETRSAILSGIWRSTAWLLLALATPWAAALFIGRILSAGTNAAAAALLAGLSLVNILTGVMLLTGWPSGAWRWSAAVAALVGAGTYNFLVAQYLAERAEP
;
A
#
# COMPACT_ATOMS: atom_id res chain seq x y z
N MET A 1 -4.95 -4.48 28.91
CA MET A 1 -3.47 -4.55 29.07
C MET A 1 -2.94 -3.14 28.92
N GLU A 2 -2.89 -2.40 30.03
CA GLU A 2 -2.25 -1.08 30.06
C GLU A 2 -0.74 -1.32 30.15
N THR A 3 -0.01 -1.03 29.08
CA THR A 3 1.44 -1.01 29.16
C THR A 3 1.83 0.19 30.01
N ALA A 4 2.52 -0.07 31.12
CA ALA A 4 3.28 0.91 31.87
C ALA A 4 4.41 1.47 30.99
N GLY A 5 4.06 2.31 30.02
CA GLY A 5 4.96 2.99 29.12
C GLY A 5 5.67 4.11 29.87
N GLY A 6 6.77 3.77 30.54
CA GLY A 6 7.62 4.69 31.27
C GLY A 6 8.09 5.88 30.42
N MET A 7 8.53 6.93 31.09
CA MET A 7 9.04 8.18 30.48
C MET A 7 10.05 7.93 29.33
N LEU A 8 10.84 6.85 29.43
CA LEU A 8 11.80 6.41 28.41
C LEU A 8 11.13 6.03 27.07
N SER A 9 9.97 5.37 27.09
CA SER A 9 9.24 4.97 25.87
C SER A 9 8.75 6.18 25.09
N ARG A 10 8.22 7.19 25.79
CA ARG A 10 7.76 8.45 25.17
C ARG A 10 8.94 9.26 24.62
N LEU A 11 10.08 9.25 25.31
CA LEU A 11 11.30 9.91 24.83
C LEU A 11 11.84 9.23 23.58
N ILE A 12 11.84 7.89 23.52
CA ILE A 12 12.27 7.13 22.33
C ILE A 12 11.35 7.43 21.14
N GLU A 13 10.03 7.35 21.33
CA GLU A 13 9.05 7.65 20.27
C GLU A 13 9.25 9.06 19.71
N ARG A 14 9.39 10.05 20.59
CA ARG A 14 9.64 11.45 20.18
C ARG A 14 10.96 11.61 19.45
N THR A 15 12.02 10.94 19.91
CA THR A 15 13.35 11.00 19.27
C THR A 15 13.30 10.39 17.87
N ILE A 16 12.65 9.23 17.71
CA ILE A 16 12.43 8.60 16.41
C ILE A 16 11.67 9.55 15.48
N GLY A 17 10.61 10.20 15.97
CA GLY A 17 9.85 11.20 15.20
C GLY A 17 10.73 12.34 14.67
N TRP A 18 11.59 12.91 15.51
CA TRP A 18 12.54 13.96 15.09
C TRP A 18 13.59 13.46 14.10
N VAL A 19 14.13 12.25 14.31
CA VAL A 19 15.10 11.64 13.39
C VAL A 19 14.48 11.42 12.01
N ILE A 20 13.25 10.91 11.96
CA ILE A 20 12.51 10.74 10.70
C ILE A 20 12.27 12.08 10.02
N LEU A 21 11.80 13.09 10.76
CA LEU A 21 11.56 14.42 10.21
C LEU A 21 12.84 15.04 9.64
N ALA A 22 13.95 14.96 10.38
CA ALA A 22 15.25 15.45 9.92
C ALA A 22 15.72 14.72 8.66
N ALA A 23 15.54 13.40 8.58
CA ALA A 23 15.85 12.62 7.39
C ALA A 23 14.99 13.04 6.18
N LEU A 24 13.69 13.27 6.38
CA LEU A 24 12.79 13.73 5.31
C LEU A 24 13.18 15.11 4.78
N ILE A 25 13.48 16.06 5.68
CA ILE A 25 13.96 17.40 5.30
C ILE A 25 15.29 17.28 4.54
N GLY A 26 16.23 16.49 5.05
CA GLY A 26 17.52 16.24 4.40
C GLY A 26 17.37 15.67 2.99
N LEU A 27 16.50 14.66 2.81
CA LEU A 27 16.17 14.11 1.50
C LEU A 27 15.57 15.17 0.56
N GLY A 28 14.66 16.01 1.06
CA GLY A 28 14.07 17.10 0.29
C GLY A 28 15.12 18.10 -0.20
N VAL A 29 16.06 18.50 0.66
CA VAL A 29 17.17 19.38 0.29
C VAL A 29 18.09 18.72 -0.73
N LEU A 30 18.44 17.44 -0.54
CA LEU A 30 19.28 16.70 -1.48
C LEU A 30 18.62 16.61 -2.87
N ILE A 31 17.33 16.30 -2.94
CA ILE A 31 16.57 16.26 -4.20
C ILE A 31 16.53 17.64 -4.86
N TRP A 32 16.45 18.72 -4.08
CA TRP A 32 16.43 20.07 -4.61
C TRP A 32 17.77 20.51 -5.23
N GLN A 33 18.88 19.99 -4.72
CA GLN A 33 20.23 20.27 -5.22
C GLN A 33 20.61 19.45 -6.46
N MET A 34 19.83 18.43 -6.82
CA MET A 34 20.08 17.61 -8.02
C MET A 34 19.80 18.39 -9.32
N SER A 35 20.31 17.87 -10.44
CA SER A 35 19.97 18.43 -11.75
C SER A 35 18.45 18.40 -12.00
N PRO A 36 17.91 19.34 -12.81
CA PRO A 36 16.48 19.41 -13.11
C PRO A 36 15.92 18.08 -13.64
N GLU A 37 16.70 17.36 -14.44
CA GLU A 37 16.31 16.08 -15.04
C GLU A 37 16.17 14.99 -13.97
N THR A 38 17.17 14.83 -13.10
CA THR A 38 17.15 13.84 -12.02
C THR A 38 16.03 14.15 -11.02
N ARG A 39 15.86 15.42 -10.65
CA ARG A 39 14.78 15.85 -9.76
C ARG A 39 13.41 15.54 -10.35
N SER A 40 13.18 15.82 -11.63
CA SER A 40 11.92 15.51 -12.32
C SER A 40 11.64 14.01 -12.33
N ALA A 41 12.66 13.18 -12.61
CA ALA A 41 12.53 11.73 -12.58
C ALA A 41 12.14 11.21 -11.18
N ILE A 42 12.79 11.70 -10.12
CA ILE A 42 12.49 11.31 -8.74
C ILE A 42 11.08 11.73 -8.34
N LEU A 43 10.70 12.99 -8.58
CA LEU A 43 9.37 13.50 -8.22
C LEU A 43 8.25 12.78 -8.99
N SER A 44 8.48 12.48 -10.28
CA SER A 44 7.57 11.65 -11.08
C SER A 44 7.43 10.24 -10.49
N GLY A 45 8.55 9.62 -10.06
CA GLY A 45 8.53 8.34 -9.37
C GLY A 45 7.72 8.37 -8.08
N ILE A 46 7.97 9.35 -7.21
CA ILE A 46 7.22 9.56 -5.97
C ILE A 46 5.73 9.70 -6.26
N TRP A 47 5.37 10.60 -7.18
CA TRP A 47 3.98 10.85 -7.55
C TRP A 47 3.26 9.59 -8.04
N ARG A 48 3.89 8.84 -8.95
CA ARG A 48 3.33 7.59 -9.49
C ARG A 48 3.17 6.52 -8.41
N SER A 49 4.14 6.39 -7.51
CA SER A 49 4.05 5.47 -6.37
C SER A 49 2.95 5.88 -5.38
N THR A 50 2.82 7.17 -5.08
CA THR A 50 1.74 7.68 -4.22
C THR A 50 0.37 7.45 -4.87
N ALA A 51 0.22 7.76 -6.16
CA ALA A 51 -1.01 7.52 -6.90
C ALA A 51 -1.40 6.04 -6.89
N TRP A 52 -0.43 5.15 -7.13
CA TRP A 52 -0.66 3.71 -7.04
C TRP A 52 -1.08 3.28 -5.63
N LEU A 53 -0.41 3.77 -4.59
CA LEU A 53 -0.74 3.44 -3.21
C LEU A 53 -2.17 3.88 -2.86
N LEU A 54 -2.59 5.08 -3.26
CA LEU A 54 -3.95 5.56 -3.04
C LEU A 54 -4.99 4.68 -3.76
N LEU A 55 -4.71 4.26 -4.99
CA LEU A 55 -5.57 3.33 -5.72
C LEU A 55 -5.62 1.96 -5.04
N ALA A 56 -4.48 1.42 -4.61
CA ALA A 56 -4.42 0.14 -3.91
C ALA A 56 -5.19 0.18 -2.58
N LEU A 57 -5.15 1.31 -1.87
CA LEU A 57 -5.92 1.53 -0.64
C LEU A 57 -7.42 1.65 -0.89
N ALA A 58 -7.83 2.22 -2.02
CA ALA A 58 -9.23 2.41 -2.39
C ALA A 58 -9.88 1.17 -3.02
N THR A 59 -9.11 0.40 -3.80
CA THR A 59 -9.59 -0.76 -4.59
C THR A 59 -10.44 -1.75 -3.78
N PRO A 60 -10.01 -2.24 -2.60
CA PRO A 60 -10.80 -3.25 -1.90
C PRO A 60 -12.13 -2.73 -1.36
N TRP A 61 -12.31 -1.41 -1.21
CA TRP A 61 -13.60 -0.83 -0.84
C TRP A 61 -14.66 -0.98 -1.92
N ALA A 62 -14.26 -1.12 -3.19
CA ALA A 62 -15.19 -1.45 -4.27
C ALA A 62 -15.83 -2.83 -4.06
N ALA A 63 -15.22 -3.73 -3.27
CA ALA A 63 -15.79 -5.03 -2.93
C ALA A 63 -17.11 -4.91 -2.15
N ALA A 64 -17.37 -3.78 -1.47
CA ALA A 64 -18.62 -3.54 -0.75
C ALA A 64 -19.86 -3.67 -1.66
N LEU A 65 -19.72 -3.37 -2.96
CA LEU A 65 -20.80 -3.50 -3.95
C LEU A 65 -21.17 -4.97 -4.26
N PHE A 66 -20.24 -5.89 -4.00
CA PHE A 66 -20.35 -7.29 -4.38
C PHE A 66 -20.43 -8.23 -3.17
N ILE A 67 -20.06 -7.76 -1.96
CA ILE A 67 -19.88 -8.61 -0.79
C ILE A 67 -21.12 -9.43 -0.45
N GLY A 68 -22.33 -8.85 -0.53
CA GLY A 68 -23.57 -9.59 -0.29
C GLY A 68 -23.80 -10.75 -1.27
N ARG A 69 -23.42 -10.57 -2.55
CA ARG A 69 -23.51 -11.65 -3.56
C ARG A 69 -22.46 -12.72 -3.30
N ILE A 70 -21.25 -12.33 -2.92
CA ILE A 70 -20.18 -13.28 -2.58
C ILE A 70 -20.55 -14.12 -1.37
N LEU A 71 -21.11 -13.50 -0.31
CA LEU A 71 -21.60 -14.20 0.88
C LEU A 71 -22.75 -15.15 0.53
N SER A 72 -23.69 -14.74 -0.34
CA SER A 72 -24.79 -15.62 -0.77
C SER A 72 -24.32 -16.87 -1.53
N ALA A 73 -23.15 -16.80 -2.19
CA ALA A 73 -22.57 -17.97 -2.82
C ALA A 73 -22.00 -18.96 -1.79
N GLY A 74 -21.54 -18.49 -0.63
CA GLY A 74 -21.08 -19.34 0.47
C GLY A 74 -19.90 -20.25 0.15
N THR A 75 -19.11 -19.95 -0.89
CA THR A 75 -17.98 -20.79 -1.32
C THR A 75 -16.63 -20.10 -1.20
N ASN A 76 -15.62 -20.88 -0.83
CA ASN A 76 -14.22 -20.44 -0.84
C ASN A 76 -13.76 -19.98 -2.22
N ALA A 77 -14.33 -20.55 -3.29
CA ALA A 77 -14.03 -20.18 -4.66
C ALA A 77 -14.47 -18.73 -4.97
N ALA A 78 -15.64 -18.30 -4.49
CA ALA A 78 -16.12 -16.93 -4.68
C ALA A 78 -15.22 -15.92 -3.95
N ALA A 79 -14.80 -16.23 -2.73
CA ALA A 79 -13.85 -15.42 -1.97
C ALA A 79 -12.47 -15.34 -2.67
N ALA A 80 -11.95 -16.48 -3.14
CA ALA A 80 -10.70 -16.52 -3.87
C ALA A 80 -10.77 -15.71 -5.18
N ALA A 81 -11.89 -15.80 -5.92
CA ALA A 81 -12.10 -15.04 -7.15
C ALA A 81 -12.14 -13.52 -6.89
N LEU A 82 -12.79 -13.09 -5.81
CA LEU A 82 -12.79 -11.67 -5.40
C LEU A 82 -11.36 -11.18 -5.13
N LEU A 83 -10.60 -11.91 -4.30
CA LEU A 83 -9.22 -11.52 -3.95
C LEU A 83 -8.30 -11.53 -5.17
N ALA A 84 -8.45 -12.51 -6.07
CA ALA A 84 -7.71 -12.56 -7.33
C ALA A 84 -8.03 -11.36 -8.22
N GLY A 85 -9.31 -10.97 -8.33
CA GLY A 85 -9.73 -9.78 -9.07
C GLY A 85 -9.14 -8.49 -8.50
N LEU A 86 -9.24 -8.27 -7.19
CA LEU A 86 -8.66 -7.09 -6.52
C LEU A 86 -7.13 -7.05 -6.68
N SER A 87 -6.46 -8.19 -6.58
CA SER A 87 -5.01 -8.30 -6.78
C SER A 87 -4.61 -8.00 -8.23
N LEU A 88 -5.39 -8.47 -9.20
CA LEU A 88 -5.17 -8.18 -10.61
C LEU A 88 -5.29 -6.68 -10.89
N VAL A 89 -6.27 -5.99 -10.30
CA VAL A 89 -6.38 -4.52 -10.42
C VAL A 89 -5.13 -3.83 -9.86
N ASN A 90 -4.61 -4.27 -8.71
CA ASN A 90 -3.37 -3.73 -8.13
C ASN A 90 -2.14 -3.97 -9.02
N ILE A 91 -2.05 -5.14 -9.66
CA ILE A 91 -0.99 -5.46 -10.63
C ILE A 91 -1.10 -4.53 -11.85
N LEU A 92 -2.28 -4.44 -12.46
CA LEU A 92 -2.49 -3.67 -13.68
C LEU A 92 -2.22 -2.18 -13.45
N THR A 93 -2.78 -1.60 -12.38
CA THR A 93 -2.51 -0.21 -12.02
C THR A 93 -1.04 0.04 -11.69
N GLY A 94 -0.37 -0.92 -11.03
CA GLY A 94 1.06 -0.86 -10.75
C GLY A 94 1.90 -0.81 -12.02
N VAL A 95 1.64 -1.71 -12.96
CA VAL A 95 2.33 -1.74 -14.27
C VAL A 95 2.09 -0.45 -15.06
N MET A 96 0.85 0.06 -15.06
CA MET A 96 0.49 1.29 -15.78
C MET A 96 1.15 2.54 -15.19
N LEU A 97 1.20 2.67 -13.86
CA LEU A 97 1.74 3.87 -13.20
C LEU A 97 3.26 3.84 -13.07
N LEU A 98 3.84 2.69 -12.74
CA LEU A 98 5.26 2.54 -12.38
C LEU A 98 6.17 2.22 -13.57
N THR A 99 5.79 2.64 -14.78
CA THR A 99 6.60 2.58 -16.02
C THR A 99 6.85 1.19 -16.61
N GLY A 100 5.96 0.22 -16.36
CA GLY A 100 5.98 -1.10 -17.02
C GLY A 100 6.44 -2.26 -16.14
N TRP A 101 6.84 -3.36 -16.77
CA TRP A 101 7.26 -4.58 -16.07
C TRP A 101 8.59 -4.40 -15.33
N PRO A 102 8.74 -4.93 -14.11
CA PRO A 102 9.99 -4.85 -13.37
C PRO A 102 11.14 -5.50 -14.14
N SER A 103 12.28 -4.80 -14.18
CA SER A 103 13.54 -5.31 -14.74
C SER A 103 14.60 -5.40 -13.64
N GLY A 104 15.25 -6.55 -13.54
CA GLY A 104 16.27 -6.83 -12.51
C GLY A 104 15.71 -7.31 -11.17
N ALA A 105 16.55 -8.01 -10.41
CA ALA A 105 16.15 -8.70 -9.18
C ALA A 105 15.54 -7.76 -8.13
N TRP A 106 16.16 -6.58 -7.91
CA TRP A 106 15.70 -5.63 -6.92
C TRP A 106 14.28 -5.10 -7.20
N ARG A 107 13.99 -4.73 -8.45
CA ARG A 107 12.66 -4.24 -8.83
C ARG A 107 11.61 -5.34 -8.70
N TRP A 108 11.97 -6.58 -9.03
CA TRP A 108 11.09 -7.73 -8.81
C TRP A 108 10.81 -7.96 -7.32
N SER A 109 11.83 -7.95 -6.46
CA SER A 109 11.64 -8.08 -5.01
C SER A 109 10.73 -6.99 -4.45
N ALA A 110 10.92 -5.73 -4.87
CA ALA A 110 10.06 -4.62 -4.47
C ALA A 110 8.62 -4.78 -4.96
N ALA A 111 8.43 -5.21 -6.21
CA ALA A 111 7.10 -5.45 -6.78
C ALA A 111 6.36 -6.59 -6.06
N VAL A 112 7.04 -7.69 -5.77
CA VAL A 112 6.46 -8.82 -5.02
C VAL A 112 6.10 -8.36 -3.60
N ALA A 113 6.99 -7.65 -2.90
CA ALA A 113 6.70 -7.13 -1.56
C ALA A 113 5.48 -6.18 -1.56
N ALA A 114 5.40 -5.28 -2.54
CA ALA A 114 4.26 -4.39 -2.70
C ALA A 114 2.95 -5.15 -2.98
N LEU A 115 2.99 -6.19 -3.82
CA LEU A 115 1.83 -7.03 -4.12
C LEU A 115 1.39 -7.87 -2.93
N VAL A 116 2.33 -8.42 -2.15
CA VAL A 116 2.01 -9.11 -0.89
C VAL A 116 1.32 -8.15 0.06
N GLY A 117 1.87 -6.95 0.29
CA GLY A 117 1.26 -5.95 1.16
C GLY A 117 -0.14 -5.54 0.70
N ALA A 118 -0.31 -5.24 -0.59
CA ALA A 118 -1.61 -4.88 -1.15
C ALA A 118 -2.61 -6.05 -1.11
N GLY A 119 -2.16 -7.29 -1.34
CA GLY A 119 -2.98 -8.49 -1.25
C GLY A 119 -3.44 -8.76 0.18
N THR A 120 -2.55 -8.63 1.17
CA THR A 120 -2.90 -8.71 2.59
C THR A 120 -3.93 -7.66 2.97
N TYR A 121 -3.74 -6.41 2.53
CA TYR A 121 -4.71 -5.34 2.79
C TYR A 121 -6.07 -5.61 2.12
N ASN A 122 -6.08 -6.09 0.88
CA ASN A 122 -7.31 -6.51 0.18
C ASN A 122 -8.07 -7.58 0.99
N PHE A 123 -7.35 -8.58 1.51
CA PHE A 123 -7.91 -9.63 2.35
C PHE A 123 -8.54 -9.04 3.62
N LEU A 124 -7.81 -8.19 4.35
CA LEU A 124 -8.28 -7.59 5.60
C LEU A 124 -9.54 -6.74 5.39
N VAL A 125 -9.58 -5.93 4.34
CA VAL A 125 -10.76 -5.11 4.01
C VAL A 125 -11.93 -5.99 3.57
N ALA A 126 -11.71 -7.03 2.77
CA ALA A 126 -12.77 -7.95 2.38
C ALA A 126 -13.37 -8.70 3.58
N GLN A 127 -12.53 -9.14 4.52
CA GLN A 127 -12.96 -9.74 5.78
C GLN A 127 -13.79 -8.75 6.61
N TYR A 128 -13.30 -7.53 6.78
CA TYR A 128 -14.03 -6.48 7.49
C TYR A 128 -15.41 -6.21 6.87
N LEU A 129 -15.50 -6.15 5.54
CA LEU A 129 -16.76 -5.95 4.84
C LEU A 129 -17.71 -7.15 4.98
N ALA A 130 -17.18 -8.38 5.01
CA ALA A 130 -17.98 -9.58 5.25
C ALA A 130 -18.60 -9.56 6.65
N GLU A 131 -17.81 -9.30 7.69
CA GLU A 131 -18.26 -9.20 9.09
C GLU A 131 -19.34 -8.12 9.28
N ARG A 132 -19.30 -7.04 8.48
CA ARG A 132 -20.31 -5.96 8.51
C ARG A 132 -21.58 -6.27 7.72
N ALA A 133 -21.53 -7.26 6.83
CA ALA A 133 -22.65 -7.65 5.98
C ALA A 133 -23.42 -8.86 6.54
N GLU A 134 -22.85 -9.58 7.51
CA GLU A 134 -23.56 -10.60 8.26
C GLU A 134 -24.65 -9.96 9.15
N PRO A 135 -25.91 -10.39 9.02
CA PRO A 135 -27.05 -9.85 9.77
C PRO A 135 -27.08 -10.29 11.24
#